data_AF-A0A0B6ZH04-F1
#
_entry.id   AF-A0A0B6ZH04-F1
#
_cell.length_a   1.000
_cell.length_b   1.000
_cell.length_c   1.000
_cell.angle_alpha   90.00
_cell.angle_beta   90.00
_cell.angle_gamma   90.00
#
_symmetry.space_group_name_H-M   'P 1'
#
loop_
_entity.id
_entity.type
_entity.pdbx_description
1 polymer ?
#
loop_
_entity_poly.entity_id
_entity_poly.type
_entity_poly.pdbx_seq_one_letter_code
_entity_poly.pdbx_strand_id
1 'polypeptide(L)'
;GGASAGALMAAVLVTARDKLEESAEHVHNLAKEIRKKPLGALTPGYNFTRSLRYMLNDILPEDAHNTAQGKLYVSLTNADTKKNEMLTDFQSRDELIEALIASCYIPVYAGIKLPTIRGQKYIDGGLSDNMPRFESGRTITVSPFDGKSDIGPKRGQEMKKKTHFINVHNQDIETLQDYFEKGRYDASRFLIREGLYDVSYSPQPKNVLYESSV
;
A
#
# COMPACT_ATOMS: atom_id res chain seq x y z
N GLY A 1 0.80 9.92 4.51
CA GLY A 1 0.57 9.99 3.06
C GLY A 1 1.37 8.94 2.34
N GLY A 2 1.22 8.83 1.03
CA GLY A 2 1.96 7.86 0.21
C GLY A 2 1.52 7.85 -1.24
N ALA A 3 2.10 6.91 -2.00
CA ALA A 3 1.68 6.55 -3.34
C ALA A 3 1.11 5.14 -3.36
N SER A 4 0.15 4.87 -4.24
CA SER A 4 -0.39 3.54 -4.49
C SER A 4 -0.85 2.85 -3.19
N ALA A 5 -0.40 1.62 -2.90
CA ALA A 5 -0.72 0.92 -1.66
C ALA A 5 -0.43 1.74 -0.38
N GLY A 6 0.61 2.59 -0.39
CA GLY A 6 0.90 3.49 0.73
C GLY A 6 -0.15 4.58 0.92
N ALA A 7 -0.75 5.08 -0.17
CA ALA A 7 -1.87 6.03 -0.11
C ALA A 7 -3.13 5.36 0.44
N LEU A 8 -3.44 4.12 0.01
CA LEU A 8 -4.56 3.33 0.52
C LEU A 8 -4.43 3.11 2.04
N MET A 9 -3.27 2.62 2.48
CA MET A 9 -3.00 2.37 3.90
C MET A 9 -3.09 3.66 4.73
N ALA A 10 -2.54 4.77 4.20
CA ALA A 10 -2.62 6.06 4.86
C ALA A 10 -4.06 6.57 4.97
N ALA A 11 -4.90 6.35 3.96
CA ALA A 11 -6.32 6.71 4.02
C ALA A 11 -7.04 5.94 5.13
N VAL A 12 -6.89 4.61 5.19
CA VAL A 12 -7.48 3.79 6.25
C VAL A 12 -7.00 4.23 7.63
N LEU A 13 -5.70 4.48 7.83
CA LEU A 13 -5.16 4.92 9.12
C LEU A 13 -5.72 6.27 9.57
N VAL A 14 -5.98 7.18 8.64
CA VAL A 14 -6.48 8.54 8.95
C VAL A 14 -7.99 8.54 9.16
N THR A 15 -8.75 7.75 8.39
CA THR A 15 -10.21 7.88 8.32
C THR A 15 -10.98 6.70 8.89
N ALA A 16 -10.38 5.50 8.98
CA ALA A 16 -11.07 4.24 9.25
C ALA A 16 -10.19 3.30 10.09
N ARG A 17 -9.61 3.79 11.19
CA ARG A 17 -8.63 3.04 11.99
C ARG A 17 -9.23 1.77 12.62
N ASP A 18 -10.51 1.78 12.93
CA ASP A 18 -11.29 0.65 13.40
C ASP A 18 -11.48 -0.44 12.33
N LYS A 19 -11.28 -0.11 11.05
CA LYS A 19 -11.39 -1.00 9.89
C LYS A 19 -10.06 -1.59 9.42
N LEU A 20 -8.99 -1.49 10.21
CA LEU A 20 -7.65 -1.93 9.79
C LEU A 20 -7.58 -3.43 9.46
N GLU A 21 -8.18 -4.28 10.29
CA GLU A 21 -8.20 -5.74 10.08
C GLU A 21 -9.02 -6.11 8.85
N GLU A 22 -10.23 -5.55 8.73
CA GLU A 22 -11.11 -5.70 7.57
C GLU A 22 -10.41 -5.24 6.27
N SER A 23 -9.70 -4.11 6.33
CA SER A 23 -8.91 -3.60 5.19
C SER A 23 -7.84 -4.59 4.75
N ALA A 24 -7.14 -5.23 5.70
CA ALA A 24 -6.14 -6.25 5.38
C ALA A 24 -6.78 -7.48 4.72
N GLU A 25 -7.95 -7.90 5.19
CA GLU A 25 -8.72 -8.98 4.56
C GLU A 25 -9.16 -8.64 3.13
N HIS A 26 -9.66 -7.43 2.89
CA HIS A 26 -10.02 -7.00 1.54
C HIS A 26 -8.82 -6.97 0.60
N VAL A 27 -7.67 -6.48 1.04
CA VAL A 27 -6.43 -6.48 0.25
C VAL A 27 -6.00 -7.92 -0.06
N HIS A 28 -6.10 -8.83 0.91
CA HIS A 28 -5.83 -10.25 0.69
C HIS A 28 -6.78 -10.89 -0.31
N ASN A 29 -8.08 -10.59 -0.21
CA ASN A 29 -9.10 -11.08 -1.13
C ASN A 29 -8.88 -10.53 -2.54
N LEU A 30 -8.57 -9.25 -2.69
CA LEU A 30 -8.21 -8.64 -3.98
C LEU A 30 -6.99 -9.33 -4.59
N ALA A 31 -5.94 -9.61 -3.80
CA ALA A 31 -4.76 -10.33 -4.26
C ALA A 31 -5.11 -11.77 -4.70
N LYS A 32 -5.96 -12.48 -3.96
CA LYS A 32 -6.46 -13.82 -4.34
C LYS A 32 -7.26 -13.77 -5.64
N GLU A 33 -8.14 -12.78 -5.82
CA GLU A 33 -8.93 -12.62 -7.04
C GLU A 33 -8.05 -12.38 -8.26
N ILE A 34 -7.08 -11.46 -8.15
CA ILE A 34 -6.13 -11.15 -9.21
C ILE A 34 -5.36 -12.41 -9.61
N ARG A 35 -4.87 -13.20 -8.65
CA ARG A 35 -4.11 -14.44 -8.92
C ARG A 35 -4.90 -15.52 -9.64
N LYS A 36 -6.20 -15.61 -9.42
CA LYS A 36 -7.06 -16.58 -10.12
C LYS A 36 -7.21 -16.27 -11.61
N LYS A 37 -6.74 -15.11 -12.08
CA LYS A 37 -6.86 -14.69 -13.47
C LYS A 37 -5.64 -15.14 -14.30
N PRO A 38 -5.83 -15.62 -15.55
CA PRO A 38 -4.75 -16.17 -16.38
C PRO A 38 -3.53 -15.27 -16.59
N LEU A 39 -3.76 -13.95 -16.65
CA LEU A 39 -2.73 -12.92 -16.76
C LEU A 39 -2.78 -11.95 -15.59
N GLY A 40 -3.25 -12.40 -14.42
CA GLY A 40 -3.38 -11.55 -13.24
C GLY A 40 -4.20 -10.29 -13.53
N ALA A 41 -3.68 -9.13 -13.11
CA ALA A 41 -4.29 -7.83 -13.38
C ALA A 41 -4.31 -7.45 -14.88
N LEU A 42 -3.51 -8.12 -15.72
CA LEU A 42 -3.47 -7.93 -17.17
C LEU A 42 -4.49 -8.79 -17.93
N THR A 43 -5.33 -9.54 -17.21
CA THR A 43 -6.35 -10.39 -17.84
C THR A 43 -7.37 -9.52 -18.58
N PRO A 44 -7.56 -9.69 -19.91
CA PRO A 44 -8.52 -8.91 -20.67
C PRO A 44 -9.92 -8.96 -20.03
N GLY A 45 -10.53 -7.79 -19.86
CA GLY A 45 -11.85 -7.64 -19.23
C GLY A 45 -11.85 -7.63 -17.69
N TYR A 46 -10.72 -7.91 -17.03
CA TYR A 46 -10.61 -7.66 -15.59
C TYR A 46 -10.48 -6.16 -15.34
N ASN A 47 -11.31 -5.64 -14.44
CA ASN A 47 -11.30 -4.24 -14.07
C ASN A 47 -10.82 -4.09 -12.62
N PHE A 48 -9.50 -4.00 -12.44
CA PHE A 48 -8.88 -3.77 -11.14
C PHE A 48 -9.46 -2.53 -10.44
N THR A 49 -9.68 -1.44 -11.19
CA THR A 49 -10.23 -0.19 -10.62
C THR A 49 -11.64 -0.37 -10.07
N ARG A 50 -12.44 -1.26 -10.67
CA ARG A 50 -13.77 -1.61 -10.16
C ARG A 50 -13.68 -2.33 -8.83
N SER A 51 -12.86 -3.38 -8.74
CA SER A 51 -12.67 -4.11 -7.47
C SER A 51 -12.11 -3.21 -6.37
N LEU A 52 -11.14 -2.35 -6.70
CA LEU A 52 -10.59 -1.36 -5.76
C LEU A 52 -11.65 -0.35 -5.31
N ARG A 53 -12.48 0.15 -6.22
CA ARG A 53 -13.60 1.05 -5.86
C ARG A 53 -14.60 0.38 -4.92
N TYR A 54 -14.94 -0.88 -5.14
CA TYR A 54 -15.84 -1.61 -4.23
C TYR A 54 -15.25 -1.68 -2.82
N MET A 55 -13.98 -2.09 -2.72
CA MET A 55 -13.26 -2.15 -1.45
C MET A 55 -13.21 -0.79 -0.73
N LEU A 56 -12.89 0.28 -1.45
CA LEU A 56 -12.85 1.63 -0.87
C LEU A 56 -14.23 2.14 -0.41
N ASN A 57 -15.30 1.79 -1.12
CA ASN A 57 -16.66 2.13 -0.71
C ASN A 57 -17.14 1.37 0.53
N ASP A 58 -16.57 0.20 0.80
CA ASP A 58 -16.90 -0.62 1.96
C ASP A 58 -16.14 -0.15 3.21
N ILE A 59 -14.85 0.16 3.04
CA ILE A 59 -13.94 0.51 4.13
C ILE A 59 -14.09 1.98 4.58
N LEU A 60 -14.18 2.92 3.63
CA LEU A 60 -14.09 4.34 3.97
C LEU A 60 -15.44 4.87 4.50
N PRO A 61 -15.49 5.55 5.65
CA PRO A 61 -16.70 6.21 6.13
C PRO A 61 -17.27 7.24 5.15
N GLU A 62 -18.54 7.61 5.30
CA GLU A 62 -19.21 8.61 4.46
C GLU A 62 -18.52 9.99 4.51
N ASP A 63 -18.00 10.35 5.67
CA ASP A 63 -17.30 11.62 5.94
C ASP A 63 -15.77 11.53 5.79
N ALA A 64 -15.24 10.43 5.25
CA ALA A 64 -13.78 10.19 5.14
C ALA A 64 -13.02 11.37 4.49
N HIS A 65 -13.63 12.02 3.50
CA HIS A 65 -13.08 13.20 2.84
C HIS A 65 -12.89 14.40 3.79
N ASN A 66 -13.76 14.58 4.78
CA ASN A 66 -13.63 15.63 5.79
C ASN A 66 -12.51 15.31 6.78
N THR A 67 -12.43 14.07 7.23
CA THR A 67 -11.38 13.61 8.15
C THR A 67 -9.99 13.65 7.52
N ALA A 68 -9.91 13.39 6.21
CA ALA A 68 -8.67 13.37 5.45
C ALA A 68 -8.05 14.76 5.19
N GLN A 69 -8.82 15.85 5.29
CA GLN A 69 -8.37 17.21 4.96
C GLN A 69 -7.08 17.58 5.70
N GLY A 70 -6.02 17.87 4.95
CA GLY A 70 -4.71 18.27 5.50
C GLY A 70 -3.99 17.20 6.35
N LYS A 71 -4.54 15.98 6.44
CA LYS A 71 -3.96 14.85 7.19
C LYS A 71 -3.53 13.72 6.27
N LEU A 72 -4.26 13.53 5.17
CA LEU A 72 -3.91 12.59 4.12
C LEU A 72 -3.21 13.33 2.98
N TYR A 73 -2.17 12.70 2.45
CA TYR A 73 -1.37 13.20 1.33
C TYR A 73 -1.28 12.07 0.30
N VAL A 74 -1.95 12.27 -0.83
CA VAL A 74 -2.04 11.28 -1.92
C VAL A 74 -1.12 11.73 -3.06
N SER A 75 -0.05 10.97 -3.29
CA SER A 75 0.87 11.19 -4.41
C SER A 75 0.20 10.76 -5.71
N LEU A 76 0.18 11.65 -6.70
CA LEU A 76 -0.39 11.44 -8.03
C LEU A 76 0.62 11.86 -9.09
N THR A 77 0.67 11.12 -10.19
CA THR A 77 1.41 11.56 -11.38
C THR A 77 0.43 12.15 -12.37
N ASN A 78 0.59 13.43 -12.72
CA ASN A 78 -0.20 14.07 -13.76
C ASN A 78 0.09 13.40 -15.11
N ALA A 79 -0.94 12.90 -15.78
CA ALA A 79 -0.78 12.09 -16.98
C ALA A 79 -0.25 12.90 -18.17
N ASP A 80 -0.52 14.20 -18.23
CA ASP A 80 -0.11 15.07 -19.32
C ASP A 80 1.29 15.65 -19.06
N THR A 81 1.52 16.21 -17.87
CA THR A 81 2.80 16.86 -17.54
C THR A 81 3.88 15.91 -17.04
N LYS A 82 3.50 14.68 -16.62
CA LYS A 82 4.37 13.68 -15.97
C LYS A 82 4.97 14.13 -14.63
N LYS A 83 4.48 15.23 -14.07
CA LYS A 83 4.95 15.74 -12.77
C LYS A 83 4.16 15.13 -11.62
N ASN A 84 4.80 15.08 -10.46
CA ASN A 84 4.12 14.71 -9.23
C ASN A 84 3.22 15.85 -8.75
N GLU A 85 2.03 15.52 -8.26
CA GLU A 85 1.12 16.40 -7.56
C GLU A 85 0.67 15.71 -6.28
N MET A 86 0.66 16.45 -5.18
CA MET A 86 0.25 15.96 -3.87
C MET A 86 -1.14 16.49 -3.56
N LEU A 87 -2.14 15.61 -3.57
CA LEU A 87 -3.50 15.99 -3.20
C LEU A 87 -3.70 15.82 -1.69
N THR A 88 -4.17 16.87 -1.03
CA THR A 88 -4.32 16.92 0.45
C THR A 88 -5.70 17.35 0.92
N ASP A 89 -6.54 17.78 -0.03
CA ASP A 89 -7.90 18.24 0.18
C ASP A 89 -8.85 17.55 -0.80
N PHE A 90 -10.08 17.33 -0.34
CA PHE A 90 -11.08 16.55 -1.07
C PHE A 90 -12.47 17.20 -0.96
N GLN A 91 -13.13 17.46 -2.10
CA GLN A 91 -14.46 18.08 -2.16
C GLN A 91 -15.58 17.10 -1.80
N SER A 92 -15.32 15.80 -1.93
CA SER A 92 -16.29 14.74 -1.62
C SER A 92 -15.58 13.42 -1.33
N ARG A 93 -16.32 12.46 -0.74
CA ARG A 93 -15.86 11.07 -0.59
C ARG A 93 -15.54 10.44 -1.93
N ASP A 94 -16.31 10.73 -2.97
CA ASP A 94 -16.05 10.22 -4.32
C ASP A 94 -14.75 10.77 -4.90
N GLU A 95 -14.43 12.06 -4.67
CA GLU A 95 -13.14 12.63 -5.09
C GLU A 95 -11.97 11.97 -4.36
N LEU A 96 -12.10 11.71 -3.05
CA LEU A 96 -11.11 10.95 -2.28
C LEU A 96 -10.90 9.54 -2.86
N ILE A 97 -11.99 8.82 -3.14
CA ILE A 97 -11.92 7.48 -3.74
C ILE A 97 -11.28 7.53 -5.13
N GLU A 98 -11.62 8.52 -5.95
CA GLU A 98 -11.02 8.73 -7.27
C GLU A 98 -9.51 9.00 -7.17
N ALA A 99 -9.08 9.82 -6.21
CA ALA A 99 -7.67 10.10 -5.94
C ALA A 99 -6.89 8.84 -5.54
N LEU A 100 -7.47 8.02 -4.66
CA LEU A 100 -6.85 6.76 -4.24
C LEU A 100 -6.74 5.76 -5.41
N ILE A 101 -7.79 5.66 -6.24
CA ILE A 101 -7.75 4.82 -7.46
C ILE A 101 -6.71 5.34 -8.44
N ALA A 102 -6.64 6.65 -8.67
CA ALA A 102 -5.65 7.28 -9.52
C ALA A 102 -4.23 7.00 -9.04
N SER A 103 -3.99 7.09 -7.72
CA SER A 103 -2.70 6.79 -7.11
C SER A 103 -2.27 5.33 -7.26
N CYS A 104 -3.21 4.41 -7.56
CA CYS A 104 -2.95 3.00 -7.88
C CYS A 104 -3.06 2.67 -9.39
N TYR A 105 -3.33 3.65 -10.24
CA TYR A 105 -3.60 3.42 -11.66
C TYR A 105 -2.27 3.33 -12.44
N ILE A 106 -1.75 2.11 -12.62
CA ILE A 106 -0.58 1.90 -13.48
C ILE A 106 -1.07 1.74 -14.93
N PRO A 107 -0.66 2.62 -15.88
CA PRO A 107 -1.01 2.48 -17.29
C PRO A 107 -0.59 1.09 -17.79
N VAL A 108 -1.44 0.44 -18.59
CA VAL A 108 -1.41 -0.98 -19.02
C VAL A 108 -2.25 -1.94 -18.13
N TYR A 109 -2.41 -1.68 -16.82
CA TYR A 109 -3.09 -2.63 -15.91
C TYR A 109 -4.57 -2.33 -15.63
N ALA A 110 -5.03 -1.10 -15.86
CA ALA A 110 -6.26 -0.59 -15.22
C ALA A 110 -7.36 -0.10 -16.18
N GLY A 111 -7.18 -0.21 -17.49
CA GLY A 111 -8.19 0.14 -18.50
C GLY A 111 -7.72 1.20 -19.52
N ILE A 112 -8.67 1.74 -20.29
CA ILE A 112 -8.44 2.76 -21.33
C ILE A 112 -8.71 4.17 -20.78
N LYS A 113 -9.67 4.32 -19.86
CA LYS A 113 -10.09 5.63 -19.33
C LYS A 113 -9.30 5.96 -18.06
N LEU A 114 -8.47 6.99 -18.18
CA LEU A 114 -7.70 7.53 -17.06
C LEU A 114 -8.62 8.16 -16.00
N PRO A 115 -8.35 7.93 -14.70
CA PRO A 115 -8.96 8.65 -13.60
C PRO A 115 -8.85 10.16 -13.80
N THR A 116 -9.94 10.87 -13.53
CA THR A 116 -10.03 12.33 -13.74
C THR A 116 -10.43 13.01 -12.44
N ILE A 117 -9.59 13.93 -11.97
CA ILE A 117 -9.80 14.70 -10.74
C ILE A 117 -9.70 16.17 -11.12
N ARG A 118 -10.74 16.95 -10.80
CA ARG A 118 -10.80 18.41 -11.11
C ARG A 118 -10.47 18.74 -12.57
N GLY A 119 -10.92 17.90 -13.50
CA GLY A 119 -10.69 18.05 -14.95
C GLY A 119 -9.31 17.62 -15.46
N GLN A 120 -8.40 17.19 -14.58
CA GLN A 120 -7.08 16.70 -14.93
C GLN A 120 -6.99 15.18 -14.82
N LYS A 121 -6.13 14.56 -15.63
CA LYS A 121 -5.95 13.10 -15.65
C LYS A 121 -4.73 12.69 -14.84
N TYR A 122 -4.88 11.62 -14.07
CA TYR A 122 -3.82 11.14 -13.18
C TYR A 122 -3.58 9.64 -13.31
N ILE A 123 -2.36 9.24 -12.98
CA ILE A 123 -1.88 7.85 -12.92
C ILE A 123 -1.10 7.65 -11.61
N ASP A 124 -0.66 6.42 -11.38
CA ASP A 124 0.00 5.99 -10.14
C ASP A 124 1.10 6.96 -9.72
N GLY A 125 1.02 7.41 -8.45
CA GLY A 125 1.95 8.38 -7.88
C GLY A 125 3.38 7.87 -7.82
N GLY A 126 3.57 6.56 -7.69
CA GLY A 126 4.86 5.89 -7.63
C GLY A 126 5.69 6.02 -8.91
N LEU A 127 5.06 6.43 -10.02
CA LEU A 127 5.76 6.74 -11.27
C LEU A 127 6.52 8.07 -11.22
N SER A 128 6.18 8.99 -10.30
CA SER A 128 6.85 10.28 -10.15
C SER A 128 7.42 10.51 -8.74
N ASP A 129 6.70 10.12 -7.69
CA ASP A 129 7.19 10.11 -6.31
C ASP A 129 6.56 8.97 -5.49
N ASN A 130 7.31 7.88 -5.34
CA ASN A 130 6.89 6.67 -4.65
C ASN A 130 7.00 6.75 -3.12
N MET A 131 7.81 7.64 -2.59
CA MET A 131 8.05 7.74 -1.15
C MET A 131 8.14 9.22 -0.76
N PRO A 132 7.00 9.94 -0.78
CA PRO A 132 6.97 11.36 -0.50
C PRO A 132 7.51 11.64 0.91
N ARG A 133 8.46 12.57 0.98
CA ARG A 133 9.05 13.06 2.23
C ARG A 133 8.58 14.49 2.47
N PHE A 134 8.08 14.74 3.66
CA PHE A 134 7.57 16.07 4.03
C PHE A 134 8.71 16.90 4.64
N GLU A 135 8.80 18.16 4.26
CA GLU A 135 9.85 19.09 4.72
C GLU A 135 9.70 19.45 6.22
N SER A 136 8.48 19.33 6.76
CA SER A 136 8.21 19.61 8.16
C SER A 136 8.23 18.34 9.01
N GLY A 137 8.98 18.39 10.11
CA GLY A 137 9.03 17.33 11.10
C GLY A 137 9.77 16.07 10.64
N ARG A 138 9.69 15.03 11.47
CA ARG A 138 10.27 13.72 11.18
C ARG A 138 9.27 12.88 10.39
N THR A 139 9.57 12.60 9.12
CA THR A 139 8.82 11.62 8.31
C THR A 139 9.34 10.22 8.61
N ILE A 140 8.47 9.32 9.11
CA ILE A 140 8.76 7.89 9.22
C ILE A 140 8.40 7.22 7.89
N THR A 141 9.37 6.55 7.27
CA THR A 141 9.20 5.93 5.95
C THR A 141 9.03 4.42 6.04
N VAL A 142 8.03 3.89 5.34
CA VAL A 142 7.72 2.45 5.26
C VAL A 142 7.84 2.01 3.80
N SER A 143 8.63 0.99 3.52
CA SER A 143 8.82 0.46 2.17
C SER A 143 8.92 -1.07 2.20
N PRO A 144 8.21 -1.78 1.30
CA PRO A 144 8.40 -3.22 1.13
C PRO A 144 9.68 -3.56 0.34
N PHE A 145 10.38 -2.55 -0.18
CA PHE A 145 11.61 -2.71 -0.95
C PHE A 145 12.84 -2.40 -0.09
N ASP A 146 13.93 -3.14 -0.32
CA ASP A 146 15.25 -2.84 0.27
C ASP A 146 15.66 -1.40 -0.06
N GLY A 147 16.17 -0.69 0.95
CA GLY A 147 16.57 0.69 0.80
C GLY A 147 16.87 1.39 2.11
N LYS A 148 16.71 2.72 2.08
CA LYS A 148 16.96 3.63 3.21
C LYS A 148 15.66 4.02 3.93
N SER A 149 14.62 3.19 3.87
CA SER A 149 13.41 3.42 4.65
C SER A 149 13.66 3.15 6.14
N ASP A 150 12.87 3.77 7.00
CA ASP A 150 12.93 3.55 8.44
C ASP A 150 12.43 2.14 8.81
N ILE A 151 11.34 1.73 8.14
CA ILE A 151 10.72 0.41 8.23
C ILE A 151 10.80 -0.23 6.84
N GLY A 152 11.38 -1.42 6.78
CA GLY A 152 11.51 -2.21 5.56
C GLY A 152 12.75 -3.11 5.57
N PRO A 153 12.91 -3.93 4.52
CA PRO A 153 14.04 -4.84 4.41
C PRO A 153 15.36 -4.06 4.45
N LYS A 154 16.35 -4.57 5.21
CA LYS A 154 17.70 -3.97 5.26
C LYS A 154 18.67 -4.79 4.42
N ARG A 155 19.43 -4.09 3.57
CA ARG A 155 20.55 -4.61 2.78
C ARG A 155 21.37 -5.63 3.57
N GLY A 156 21.32 -6.89 3.15
CA GLY A 156 21.97 -8.03 3.80
C GLY A 156 21.03 -9.20 4.10
N GLN A 157 19.72 -8.99 4.11
CA GLN A 157 18.73 -10.07 4.11
C GLN A 157 18.31 -10.37 2.66
N GLU A 158 18.92 -11.42 2.12
CA GLU A 158 18.62 -12.06 0.82
C GLU A 158 18.79 -11.23 -0.46
N MET A 159 20.02 -11.22 -0.98
CA MET A 159 20.27 -11.04 -2.41
C MET A 159 19.71 -12.22 -3.20
N LYS A 160 18.56 -12.06 -3.87
CA LYS A 160 18.27 -12.70 -5.18
C LYS A 160 17.03 -12.10 -5.87
N LYS A 161 17.19 -10.86 -6.36
CA LYS A 161 16.78 -10.34 -7.69
C LYS A 161 16.58 -8.83 -7.57
N LYS A 162 17.36 -8.08 -8.37
CA LYS A 162 17.07 -6.68 -8.69
C LYS A 162 15.78 -6.66 -9.51
N THR A 163 14.63 -6.61 -8.84
CA THR A 163 13.37 -6.28 -9.48
C THR A 163 12.72 -5.19 -8.65
N HIS A 164 12.66 -3.98 -9.22
CA HIS A 164 11.82 -2.88 -8.76
C HIS A 164 10.32 -3.19 -8.92
N PHE A 165 9.98 -4.47 -9.02
CA PHE A 165 8.67 -5.04 -9.23
C PHE A 165 8.55 -6.17 -8.22
N ILE A 166 7.66 -6.03 -7.23
CA ILE A 166 7.09 -7.21 -6.59
C ILE A 166 6.43 -7.96 -7.73
N ASN A 167 6.89 -9.17 -8.02
CA ASN A 167 6.24 -9.98 -9.04
C ASN A 167 4.92 -10.48 -8.44
N VAL A 168 3.88 -9.64 -8.48
CA VAL A 168 2.54 -9.96 -7.95
C VAL A 168 1.88 -11.07 -8.77
N HIS A 169 2.42 -11.35 -9.96
CA HIS A 169 2.18 -12.60 -10.65
C HIS A 169 2.85 -13.75 -9.91
N ASN A 170 2.02 -14.70 -9.48
CA ASN A 170 2.46 -16.05 -9.09
C ASN A 170 3.16 -16.22 -7.74
N GLN A 171 3.00 -15.30 -6.78
CA GLN A 171 3.35 -15.62 -5.38
C GLN A 171 2.22 -16.45 -4.76
N ASP A 172 2.52 -17.57 -4.11
CA ASP A 172 1.53 -18.35 -3.35
C ASP A 172 1.07 -17.59 -2.08
N ILE A 173 0.06 -18.14 -1.38
CA ILE A 173 -0.50 -17.52 -0.16
C ILE A 173 0.54 -17.49 0.96
N GLU A 174 1.36 -18.53 1.07
CA GLU A 174 2.42 -18.65 2.07
C GLU A 174 3.45 -17.52 1.89
N THR A 175 3.78 -17.16 0.65
CA THR A 175 4.69 -16.07 0.33
C THR A 175 4.12 -14.71 0.74
N LEU A 176 2.81 -14.49 0.61
CA LEU A 176 2.21 -13.25 1.15
C LEU A 176 2.24 -13.20 2.67
N GLN A 177 2.00 -14.34 3.32
CA GLN A 177 2.08 -14.44 4.77
C GLN A 177 3.51 -14.19 5.24
N ASP A 178 4.50 -14.73 4.54
CA ASP A 178 5.93 -14.46 4.79
C ASP A 178 6.25 -12.96 4.63
N TYR A 179 5.78 -12.31 3.56
CA TYR A 179 5.97 -10.86 3.40
C TYR A 179 5.29 -10.04 4.50
N PHE A 180 4.10 -10.46 4.93
CA PHE A 180 3.41 -9.81 6.04
C PHE A 180 4.20 -9.94 7.35
N GLU A 181 4.69 -11.15 7.67
CA GLU A 181 5.49 -11.37 8.89
C GLU A 181 6.84 -10.64 8.84
N LYS A 182 7.51 -10.60 7.68
CA LYS A 182 8.72 -9.79 7.47
C LYS A 182 8.44 -8.30 7.72
N GLY A 183 7.32 -7.78 7.20
CA GLY A 183 6.90 -6.40 7.45
C GLY A 183 6.59 -6.11 8.92
N ARG A 184 5.90 -7.04 9.61
CA ARG A 184 5.66 -6.98 11.07
C ARG A 184 6.96 -6.95 11.86
N TYR A 185 7.92 -7.80 11.48
CA TYR A 185 9.23 -7.84 12.12
C TYR A 185 10.00 -6.53 11.94
N ASP A 186 10.00 -5.98 10.73
CA ASP A 186 10.64 -4.69 10.43
C ASP A 186 10.03 -3.54 11.23
N ALA A 187 8.70 -3.49 11.32
CA ALA A 187 8.00 -2.50 12.13
C ALA A 187 8.33 -2.65 13.63
N SER A 188 8.33 -3.89 14.14
CA SER A 188 8.65 -4.17 15.55
C SER A 188 10.07 -3.74 15.89
N ARG A 189 11.06 -4.06 15.04
CA ARG A 189 12.45 -3.62 15.22
C ARG A 189 12.58 -2.10 15.26
N PHE A 190 11.87 -1.41 14.38
CA PHE A 190 11.85 0.05 14.38
C PHE A 190 11.26 0.60 15.68
N LEU A 191 10.09 0.11 16.10
CA LEU A 191 9.42 0.60 17.31
C LEU A 191 10.26 0.37 18.58
N ILE A 192 10.90 -0.80 18.71
CA ILE A 192 11.83 -1.08 19.81
C ILE A 192 13.02 -0.10 19.79
N ARG A 193 13.61 0.14 18.63
CA ARG A 193 14.74 1.06 18.48
C ARG A 193 14.38 2.50 18.88
N GLU A 194 13.16 2.93 18.57
CA GLU A 194 12.67 4.27 18.93
C GLU A 194 12.13 4.35 20.38
N GLY A 195 12.14 3.25 21.13
CA GLY A 195 11.61 3.20 22.50
C GLY A 195 10.08 3.33 22.57
N LEU A 196 9.38 2.95 21.49
CA LEU A 196 7.92 3.04 21.36
C LEU A 196 7.21 1.70 21.61
N TYR A 197 7.96 0.62 21.83
CA TYR A 197 7.43 -0.72 22.07
C TYR A 197 8.38 -1.52 22.95
N ASP A 198 7.86 -2.02 24.07
CA ASP A 198 8.59 -2.94 24.95
C ASP A 198 8.28 -4.38 24.59
N VAL A 199 9.31 -5.22 24.59
CA VAL A 199 9.13 -6.67 24.49
C VAL A 199 8.73 -7.18 25.87
N SER A 200 7.43 -7.30 26.14
CA SER A 200 6.97 -8.11 27.27
C SER A 200 7.36 -9.56 26.96
N TYR A 201 8.42 -10.06 27.60
CA TYR A 201 8.79 -11.46 27.53
C TYR A 201 7.66 -12.29 28.16
N SER A 202 6.77 -12.82 27.33
CA SER A 202 5.91 -13.92 27.73
C SER A 202 6.69 -15.20 27.43
N PRO A 203 7.14 -15.97 28.43
CA PRO A 203 7.79 -17.24 28.17
C PRO A 203 6.83 -18.13 27.38
N GLN A 204 7.09 -18.30 26.08
CA GLN A 204 6.51 -19.38 25.30
C GLN A 204 6.85 -20.69 26.02
N PRO A 205 5.89 -21.61 26.24
CA PRO A 205 6.23 -22.92 26.76
C PRO A 205 7.24 -23.57 25.82
N LYS A 206 8.38 -23.99 26.40
CA LYS A 206 9.42 -24.74 25.69
C LYS A 206 8.78 -25.93 24.98
N ASN A 207 8.77 -25.91 23.65
CA ASN A 207 9.01 -27.03 22.73
C ASN A 207 8.30 -26.78 21.39
N VAL A 208 9.00 -26.15 20.45
CA VAL A 208 8.86 -26.50 19.03
C VAL A 208 10.29 -26.58 18.48
N LEU A 209 10.82 -27.80 18.45
CA LEU A 209 12.03 -28.13 17.72
C LEU A 209 11.71 -27.99 16.23
N TYR A 210 12.38 -27.08 15.53
CA TYR A 210 12.44 -27.11 14.07
C TYR A 210 13.46 -28.17 13.67
N GLU A 211 12.98 -29.32 13.18
CA GLU A 211 13.82 -30.24 12.41
C GLU A 211 14.05 -29.64 11.02
N SER A 212 15.30 -29.34 10.71
CA SER A 212 15.73 -29.09 9.34
C SER A 212 15.92 -30.44 8.63
N SER A 213 15.06 -30.77 7.69
CA SER A 213 15.33 -31.85 6.74
C SER A 213 16.06 -31.28 5.52
N VAL A 214 17.26 -31.82 5.32
CA VAL A 214 18.14 -31.72 4.15
C VAL A 214 17.40 -32.03 2.86
#